data_AF-A0A8C3AIQ1-F1
#
_entry.id   AF-A0A8C3AIQ1-F1
#
_cell.length_a   1.000
_cell.length_b   1.000
_cell.length_c   1.000
_cell.angle_alpha   90.00
_cell.angle_beta   90.00
_cell.angle_gamma   90.00
#
_symmetry.space_group_name_H-M   'P 1'
#
loop_
_entity.id
_entity.type
_entity.pdbx_description
1 polymer ?
#
loop_
_entity_poly.entity_id
_entity_poly.type
_entity_poly.pdbx_seq_one_letter_code
_entity_poly.pdbx_strand_id
1 'polypeptide(L)'
;SGENDCSHWATCTNAWASYTCSCRHGFIDNNPERPGRACQGTVSQCGHEKDFPTTTISAPVTPATFIRAAKNILMMGAISVQCRVAAITVTVAKDFLVSNKIREQTLYLGLRDCTVNGGNTSHAQLTVAWNECNTSLVHVSFVKVICLVKLLHFPTLSHDAPIICTYTKSMLISTDFGSMGYDIINDFITGSGLFQVTVQLTNGIMLLPKNHSLSSDETVVVEVSLNTSSEQMKVVINKCWATPTPTPTQNPKDTFLENSCSLNPYTNVLMNGNSSTSRVSVQIFSIVNLDVIYLHCLVHICVETGSDTCVPHVRLSIRGLAVQSPP
;
A
#
# COMPACT_ATOMS: atom_id res chain seq x y z
N SER A 1 -32.07 17.41 13.73
CA SER A 1 -31.82 17.37 15.18
C SER A 1 -31.82 15.93 15.65
N GLY A 2 -30.72 15.52 16.28
CA GLY A 2 -30.48 14.14 16.73
C GLY A 2 -28.98 13.92 16.86
N GLU A 3 -28.31 14.80 17.60
CA GLU A 3 -26.90 14.64 17.92
C GLU A 3 -26.78 13.44 18.86
N ASN A 4 -26.11 12.39 18.40
CA ASN A 4 -25.89 11.20 19.19
C ASN A 4 -24.85 11.52 20.26
N ASP A 5 -25.15 11.17 21.50
CA ASP A 5 -24.31 11.37 22.68
C ASP A 5 -23.23 10.27 22.84
N CYS A 6 -22.72 9.73 21.72
CA CYS A 6 -21.58 8.81 21.72
C CYS A 6 -20.27 9.56 21.99
N SER A 7 -19.29 8.89 22.59
CA SER A 7 -17.93 9.44 22.73
C SER A 7 -17.31 9.70 21.35
N HIS A 8 -16.45 10.71 21.24
CA HIS A 8 -15.73 11.00 20.00
C HIS A 8 -14.85 9.81 19.54
N TRP A 9 -14.44 8.95 20.48
CA TRP A 9 -13.65 7.74 20.22
C TRP A 9 -14.51 6.46 20.17
N ALA A 10 -15.82 6.59 19.95
CA ALA A 10 -16.73 5.48 19.75
C ALA A 10 -17.22 5.38 18.30
N THR A 11 -17.80 4.22 17.98
CA THR A 11 -18.54 3.92 16.76
C THR A 11 -20.03 3.86 17.11
N CYS A 12 -20.85 4.64 16.39
CA CYS A 12 -22.29 4.66 16.55
C CYS A 12 -22.94 3.67 15.57
N THR A 13 -23.73 2.74 16.09
CA THR A 13 -24.46 1.74 15.32
C THR A 13 -25.96 1.98 15.48
N ASN A 14 -26.62 2.35 14.38
CA ASN A 14 -28.06 2.58 14.36
C ASN A 14 -28.80 1.24 14.44
N ALA A 15 -29.77 1.15 15.36
CA ALA A 15 -30.71 0.04 15.48
C ALA A 15 -32.12 0.52 15.13
N TRP A 16 -33.06 -0.39 14.89
CA TRP A 16 -34.44 -0.01 14.56
C TRP A 16 -35.03 0.81 15.72
N ALA A 17 -35.32 2.08 15.45
CA ALA A 17 -35.79 3.10 16.41
C ALA A 17 -34.81 3.52 17.55
N SER A 18 -33.52 3.17 17.50
CA SER A 18 -32.52 3.58 18.52
C SER A 18 -31.09 3.61 17.97
N TYR A 19 -30.09 3.95 18.80
CA TYR A 19 -28.68 3.85 18.45
C TYR A 19 -27.87 3.32 19.64
N THR A 20 -26.80 2.60 19.33
CA THR A 20 -25.85 2.03 20.31
C THR A 20 -24.45 2.54 20.03
N CYS A 21 -23.68 2.83 21.08
CA CYS A 21 -22.30 3.30 20.96
C CYS A 21 -21.35 2.19 21.42
N SER A 22 -20.20 2.03 20.76
CA SER A 22 -19.14 1.11 21.20
C SER A 22 -17.77 1.75 20.99
N CYS A 23 -16.86 1.64 21.98
CA CYS A 23 -15.53 2.23 21.85
C CYS A 23 -14.75 1.63 20.69
N ARG A 24 -13.98 2.46 19.97
CA ARG A 24 -13.11 2.00 18.88
C ARG A 24 -11.99 1.12 19.43
N HIS A 25 -11.46 0.23 18.58
CA HIS A 25 -10.36 -0.65 18.93
C HIS A 25 -9.18 0.15 19.53
N GLY A 26 -8.72 -0.26 20.71
CA GLY A 26 -7.64 0.42 21.46
C GLY A 26 -8.10 1.45 22.51
N PHE A 27 -9.41 1.70 22.62
CA PHE A 27 -9.99 2.53 23.67
C PHE A 27 -10.74 1.65 24.68
N ILE A 28 -10.51 1.89 25.96
CA ILE A 28 -11.19 1.19 27.06
C ILE A 28 -12.42 1.99 27.44
N ASP A 29 -13.55 1.31 27.57
CA ASP A 29 -14.78 1.92 28.06
C ASP A 29 -14.81 1.95 29.58
N ASN A 30 -14.82 3.14 30.15
CA ASN A 30 -14.85 3.34 31.60
C ASN A 30 -16.27 3.46 32.16
N ASN A 31 -17.33 3.29 31.34
CA ASN A 31 -18.71 3.31 31.80
C ASN A 31 -19.48 2.04 31.40
N PRO A 32 -19.52 1.02 32.28
CA PRO A 32 -20.25 -0.21 32.01
C PRO A 32 -21.78 -0.04 31.96
N GLU A 33 -22.35 1.01 32.56
CA GLU A 33 -23.81 1.25 32.53
C GLU A 33 -24.27 1.87 31.20
N ARG A 34 -23.40 2.62 30.51
CA ARG A 34 -23.70 3.21 29.20
C ARG A 34 -22.50 3.08 28.26
N PRO A 35 -22.39 1.96 27.53
CA PRO A 35 -21.25 1.69 26.66
C PRO A 35 -21.08 2.71 25.52
N GLY A 36 -19.83 2.91 25.10
CA GLY A 36 -19.38 3.77 24.00
C GLY A 36 -19.41 5.26 24.29
N ARG A 37 -19.50 5.67 25.56
CA ARG A 37 -19.68 7.08 25.98
C ARG A 37 -18.55 7.61 26.85
N ALA A 38 -17.81 6.73 27.51
CA ALA A 38 -16.61 7.05 28.28
C ALA A 38 -15.40 6.27 27.76
N CYS A 39 -15.10 6.42 26.46
CA CYS A 39 -13.95 5.77 25.82
C CYS A 39 -12.67 6.54 26.14
N GLN A 40 -11.71 5.87 26.80
CA GLN A 40 -10.41 6.43 27.13
C GLN A 40 -9.29 5.58 26.52
N GLY A 41 -8.45 6.22 25.71
CA GLY A 41 -7.25 5.61 25.14
C GLY A 41 -6.03 6.02 25.93
N THR A 42 -5.08 5.11 26.12
CA THR A 42 -3.74 5.45 26.60
C THR A 42 -3.01 6.16 25.46
N VAL A 43 -3.15 7.48 25.40
CA VAL A 43 -2.38 8.32 24.49
C VAL A 43 -0.96 8.42 25.04
N SER A 44 -0.02 7.69 24.46
CA SER A 44 1.38 8.11 24.45
C SER A 44 1.45 9.42 23.65
N GLN A 45 1.62 10.52 24.36
CA GLN A 45 1.38 11.90 23.91
C GLN A 45 2.37 12.38 22.83
N CYS A 46 1.83 13.01 21.79
CA CYS A 46 2.39 14.25 21.25
C CYS A 46 1.30 15.32 21.35
N GLY A 47 1.41 16.20 22.34
CA GLY A 47 0.48 17.30 22.59
C GLY A 47 0.81 18.54 21.75
N HIS A 48 -0.24 19.18 21.26
CA HIS A 48 -0.25 20.58 20.82
C HIS A 48 -0.52 21.47 22.03
N GLU A 49 0.27 22.52 22.24
CA GLU A 49 0.05 23.52 23.29
C GLU A 49 -0.10 24.92 22.66
N LYS A 50 -1.08 25.70 23.13
CA LYS A 50 -1.13 27.16 22.98
C LYS A 50 -1.53 27.85 24.30
N ASP A 51 -0.69 28.82 24.63
CA ASP A 51 -0.80 30.06 25.43
C ASP A 51 -0.93 30.09 26.97
N PHE A 52 0.25 30.39 27.61
CA PHE A 52 0.66 31.46 28.58
C PHE A 52 -0.20 31.82 29.83
N PRO A 53 0.35 32.31 31.00
CA PRO A 53 1.57 33.14 31.13
C PRO A 53 2.53 32.93 32.36
N THR A 54 3.76 33.51 32.25
CA THR A 54 4.72 34.07 33.27
C THR A 54 5.20 33.16 34.43
N THR A 55 6.49 32.89 34.67
CA THR A 55 7.51 33.79 35.28
C THR A 55 8.92 33.17 35.22
N THR A 56 9.93 34.02 35.18
CA THR A 56 11.40 33.84 35.14
C THR A 56 12.05 32.83 36.11
N ILE A 57 13.16 32.19 35.72
CA ILE A 57 14.55 32.34 36.25
C ILE A 57 15.52 31.32 35.58
N SER A 58 16.79 31.70 35.57
CA SER A 58 17.98 31.32 34.80
C SER A 58 18.41 29.84 34.65
N ALA A 59 19.12 29.65 33.53
CA ALA A 59 20.01 28.58 33.03
C ALA A 59 20.89 27.81 34.08
N PRO A 60 21.54 26.66 33.74
CA PRO A 60 22.46 26.51 32.59
C PRO A 60 22.24 25.28 31.69
N VAL A 61 22.67 25.45 30.44
CA VAL A 61 22.61 24.49 29.34
C VAL A 61 23.66 23.39 29.52
N THR A 62 23.23 22.13 29.60
CA THR A 62 24.12 20.96 29.45
C THR A 62 24.23 20.52 27.98
N PRO A 63 25.43 20.18 27.48
CA PRO A 63 25.72 19.96 26.05
C PRO A 63 25.25 18.61 25.45
N ALA A 64 24.38 17.84 26.11
CA ALA A 64 24.06 16.47 25.70
C ALA A 64 22.99 16.36 24.59
N THR A 65 22.22 17.42 24.32
CA THR A 65 21.10 17.40 23.35
C THR A 65 21.48 17.89 21.94
N PHE A 66 22.62 18.56 21.76
CA PHE A 66 23.07 19.01 20.44
C PHE A 66 23.64 17.89 19.56
N ILE A 67 24.12 16.78 20.14
CA ILE A 67 24.75 15.69 19.37
C ILE A 67 23.72 14.80 18.66
N ARG A 68 22.49 14.66 19.19
CA ARG A 68 21.46 13.79 18.58
C ARG A 68 20.82 14.40 17.32
N ALA A 69 20.68 15.73 17.30
CA ALA A 69 20.17 16.46 16.13
C ALA A 69 21.23 16.60 15.02
N ALA A 70 22.49 16.89 15.36
CA ALA A 70 23.59 17.01 14.40
C ALA A 70 23.88 15.71 13.63
N LYS A 71 23.62 14.54 14.25
CA LYS A 71 23.87 13.23 13.64
C LYS A 71 22.83 12.81 12.61
N ASN A 72 21.56 13.19 12.80
CA ASN A 72 20.52 13.06 11.77
C ASN A 72 20.76 14.00 10.59
N ILE A 73 21.37 15.16 10.83
CA ILE A 73 21.75 16.13 9.78
C ILE A 73 22.97 15.62 8.97
N LEU A 74 23.94 14.96 9.62
CA LEU A 74 25.11 14.38 8.93
C LEU A 74 24.79 13.14 8.06
N MET A 75 23.62 12.52 8.29
CA MET A 75 23.09 11.40 7.49
C MET A 75 22.36 11.88 6.22
N MET A 76 22.06 13.19 6.11
CA MET A 76 21.38 13.75 4.94
C MET A 76 22.30 13.67 3.71
N GLY A 77 21.93 12.82 2.75
CA GLY A 77 22.61 12.68 1.45
C GLY A 77 23.67 11.59 1.36
N ALA A 78 24.10 10.99 2.48
CA ALA A 78 25.10 9.92 2.50
C ALA A 78 24.52 8.51 2.35
N ILE A 79 23.22 8.34 2.66
CA ILE A 79 22.50 7.08 2.53
C ILE A 79 21.31 7.32 1.60
N SER A 80 21.13 6.44 0.63
CA SER A 80 19.94 6.42 -0.23
C SER A 80 19.31 5.04 -0.26
N VAL A 81 17.98 5.01 -0.32
CA VAL A 81 17.19 3.77 -0.29
C VAL A 81 16.41 3.67 -1.59
N GLN A 82 16.60 2.58 -2.32
CA GLN A 82 15.84 2.23 -3.51
C GLN A 82 14.99 1.00 -3.23
N CYS A 83 13.68 1.23 -3.19
CA CYS A 83 12.68 0.19 -2.97
C CYS A 83 12.24 -0.36 -4.35
N ARG A 84 12.74 -1.54 -4.72
CA ARG A 84 12.37 -2.23 -5.96
C ARG A 84 11.31 -3.29 -5.65
N VAL A 85 10.55 -3.66 -6.68
CA VAL A 85 9.42 -4.59 -6.56
C VAL A 85 9.76 -5.84 -5.76
N ALA A 86 10.91 -6.49 -5.99
CA ALA A 86 11.30 -7.73 -5.28
C ALA A 86 12.54 -7.57 -4.37
N ALA A 87 13.11 -6.37 -4.24
CA ALA A 87 14.37 -6.18 -3.53
C ALA A 87 14.51 -4.77 -2.97
N ILE A 88 15.29 -4.62 -1.92
CA ILE A 88 15.61 -3.33 -1.31
C ILE A 88 17.09 -3.10 -1.46
N THR A 89 17.46 -1.98 -2.07
CA THR A 89 18.85 -1.57 -2.22
C THR A 89 19.10 -0.35 -1.34
N VAL A 90 20.01 -0.49 -0.38
CA VAL A 90 20.53 0.62 0.41
C VAL A 90 21.91 0.96 -0.12
N THR A 91 22.11 2.21 -0.50
CA THR A 91 23.39 2.72 -0.98
C THR A 91 23.97 3.65 0.08
N VAL A 92 25.25 3.49 0.39
CA VAL A 92 25.96 4.30 1.39
C VAL A 92 27.22 4.87 0.77
N ALA A 93 27.45 6.17 0.90
CA ALA A 93 28.63 6.84 0.39
C ALA A 93 29.88 6.45 1.21
N LYS A 94 30.97 6.08 0.53
CA LYS A 94 32.19 5.57 1.18
C LYS A 94 32.97 6.65 1.93
N ASP A 95 32.95 7.88 1.44
CA ASP A 95 33.50 9.06 2.11
C ASP A 95 32.82 9.32 3.46
N PHE A 96 31.51 9.12 3.55
CA PHE A 96 30.77 9.17 4.81
C PHE A 96 31.22 8.07 5.78
N LEU A 97 31.44 6.84 5.29
CA LEU A 97 31.97 5.75 6.12
C LEU A 97 33.35 6.09 6.69
N VAL A 98 34.26 6.60 5.84
CA VAL A 98 35.61 7.00 6.24
C VAL A 98 35.56 8.15 7.26
N SER A 99 34.75 9.18 6.99
CA SER A 99 34.60 10.36 7.86
C SER A 99 34.05 10.00 9.25
N ASN A 100 33.22 8.96 9.34
CA ASN A 100 32.64 8.48 10.59
C ASN A 100 33.36 7.26 11.20
N LYS A 101 34.51 6.86 10.64
CA LYS A 101 35.30 5.69 11.09
C LYS A 101 34.51 4.37 11.10
N ILE A 102 33.59 4.22 10.15
CA ILE A 102 32.79 3.00 9.95
C ILE A 102 33.50 2.15 8.91
N ARG A 103 33.70 0.86 9.20
CA ARG A 103 34.27 -0.08 8.22
C ARG A 103 33.17 -0.61 7.32
N GLU A 104 33.40 -0.65 6.01
CA GLU A 104 32.44 -1.16 5.02
C GLU A 104 31.95 -2.57 5.37
N GLN A 105 32.85 -3.46 5.80
CA GLN A 105 32.55 -4.83 6.25
C GLN A 105 31.65 -4.94 7.50
N THR A 106 31.39 -3.84 8.20
CA THR A 106 30.49 -3.82 9.35
C THR A 106 29.06 -3.45 8.99
N LEU A 107 28.84 -3.05 7.73
CA LEU A 107 27.51 -2.77 7.20
C LEU A 107 26.78 -4.08 6.91
N TYR A 108 25.56 -4.19 7.43
CA TYR A 108 24.65 -5.26 7.10
C TYR A 108 23.19 -4.80 7.21
N LEU A 109 22.30 -5.52 6.55
CA LEU A 109 20.87 -5.31 6.54
C LEU A 109 20.15 -6.38 7.37
N GLY A 110 19.62 -6.01 8.53
CA GLY A 110 18.82 -6.90 9.39
C GLY A 110 19.65 -8.00 10.07
N LEU A 111 20.08 -9.02 9.32
CA LEU A 111 20.97 -10.10 9.75
C LEU A 111 22.43 -9.82 9.37
N ARG A 112 23.39 -10.33 10.16
CA ARG A 112 24.84 -10.08 9.94
C ARG A 112 25.39 -10.67 8.65
N ASP A 113 24.76 -11.71 8.12
CA ASP A 113 25.18 -12.36 6.88
C ASP A 113 24.77 -11.56 5.63
N CYS A 114 23.87 -10.59 5.79
CA CYS A 114 23.38 -9.74 4.72
C CYS A 114 24.25 -8.49 4.57
N THR A 115 25.49 -8.72 4.15
CA THR A 115 26.54 -7.69 4.03
C THR A 115 26.47 -6.95 2.69
N VAL A 116 27.41 -6.01 2.49
CA VAL A 116 27.65 -5.35 1.20
C VAL A 116 27.85 -6.40 0.10
N ASN A 117 27.05 -6.30 -0.96
CA ASN A 117 27.04 -7.23 -2.09
C ASN A 117 27.15 -6.53 -3.45
N GLY A 118 27.35 -5.21 -3.46
CA GLY A 118 27.59 -4.43 -4.67
C GLY A 118 28.16 -3.05 -4.34
N GLY A 119 28.22 -2.22 -5.37
CA GLY A 119 28.70 -0.84 -5.26
C GLY A 119 29.78 -0.49 -6.27
N ASN A 120 30.40 0.65 -6.06
CA ASN A 120 31.47 1.19 -6.89
C ASN A 120 32.57 1.82 -6.02
N THR A 121 33.45 2.62 -6.62
CA THR A 121 34.54 3.29 -5.91
C THR A 121 34.06 4.35 -4.91
N SER A 122 32.87 4.92 -5.09
CA SER A 122 32.32 5.99 -4.24
C SER A 122 31.21 5.53 -3.30
N HIS A 123 30.54 4.41 -3.59
CA HIS A 123 29.38 3.93 -2.84
C HIS A 123 29.44 2.43 -2.59
N ALA A 124 29.04 2.01 -1.39
CA ALA A 124 28.75 0.62 -1.06
C ALA A 124 27.25 0.36 -1.23
N GLN A 125 26.87 -0.81 -1.75
CA GLN A 125 25.46 -1.20 -1.89
C GLN A 125 25.17 -2.48 -1.11
N LEU A 126 24.03 -2.47 -0.42
CA LEU A 126 23.45 -3.62 0.24
C LEU A 126 22.09 -3.87 -0.40
N THR A 127 21.97 -4.98 -1.12
CA THR A 127 20.71 -5.40 -1.75
C THR A 127 20.23 -6.69 -1.12
N VAL A 128 19.00 -6.70 -0.62
CA VAL A 128 18.38 -7.90 -0.05
C VAL A 128 17.03 -8.13 -0.68
N ALA A 129 16.64 -9.39 -0.85
CA ALA A 129 15.25 -9.68 -1.19
C ALA A 129 14.36 -9.28 -0.01
N TRP A 130 13.15 -8.85 -0.35
CA TRP A 130 12.13 -8.41 0.60
C TRP A 130 11.64 -9.49 1.58
N ASN A 131 11.92 -10.77 1.31
CA ASN A 131 11.59 -11.94 2.13
C ASN A 131 12.83 -12.58 2.79
N GLU A 132 14.00 -11.94 2.67
CA GLU A 132 15.26 -12.41 3.22
C GLU A 132 15.73 -11.49 4.36
N CYS A 133 16.82 -11.85 5.04
CA CYS A 133 17.51 -10.94 5.96
C CYS A 133 16.65 -10.41 7.14
N ASN A 134 15.63 -11.19 7.53
CA ASN A 134 14.69 -10.86 8.60
C ASN A 134 13.98 -9.51 8.39
N THR A 135 13.66 -9.19 7.13
CA THR A 135 12.79 -8.08 6.78
C THR A 135 11.38 -8.29 7.35
N SER A 136 10.85 -7.28 8.03
CA SER A 136 9.48 -7.34 8.56
C SER A 136 8.50 -6.76 7.55
N LEU A 137 7.52 -7.57 7.17
CA LEU A 137 6.39 -7.20 6.32
C LEU A 137 5.18 -6.82 7.17
N VAL A 138 4.74 -5.57 7.05
CA VAL A 138 3.55 -5.09 7.77
C VAL A 138 2.43 -4.81 6.77
N HIS A 139 1.35 -5.60 6.86
CA HIS A 139 0.17 -5.52 6.00
C HIS A 139 -0.91 -4.66 6.66
N VAL A 140 -0.92 -3.35 6.39
CA VAL A 140 -2.04 -2.47 6.79
C VAL A 140 -2.63 -1.86 5.51
N SER A 141 -2.49 -0.54 5.32
CA SER A 141 -2.91 0.17 4.11
C SER A 141 -1.84 0.17 3.00
N PHE A 142 -0.60 -0.16 3.37
CA PHE A 142 0.60 -0.17 2.53
C PHE A 142 1.42 -1.42 2.85
N VAL A 143 2.21 -1.90 1.89
CA VAL A 143 3.25 -2.91 2.17
C VAL A 143 4.45 -2.15 2.71
N LYS A 144 4.78 -2.37 3.99
CA LYS A 144 5.99 -1.81 4.60
C LYS A 144 7.02 -2.90 4.78
N VAL A 145 8.22 -2.68 4.25
CA VAL A 145 9.37 -3.53 4.52
C VAL A 145 10.34 -2.75 5.38
N ILE A 146 10.62 -3.27 6.58
CA ILE A 146 11.49 -2.62 7.56
C ILE A 146 12.79 -3.40 7.66
N CYS A 147 13.92 -2.71 7.56
CA CYS A 147 15.25 -3.26 7.78
C CYS A 147 16.10 -2.31 8.63
N LEU A 148 17.01 -2.84 9.46
CA LEU A 148 17.93 -2.02 10.26
C LEU A 148 19.30 -2.01 9.60
N VAL A 149 19.82 -0.84 9.27
CA VAL A 149 21.24 -0.65 8.95
C VAL A 149 21.98 -0.40 10.26
N LYS A 150 22.97 -1.24 10.58
CA LYS A 150 23.83 -1.03 11.75
C LYS A 150 25.16 -0.42 11.35
N LEU A 151 25.49 0.71 11.98
CA LEU A 151 26.75 1.41 11.81
C LEU A 151 27.60 1.25 13.08
N LEU A 152 28.52 0.29 13.08
CA LEU A 152 29.38 0.01 14.23
C LEU A 152 30.52 1.04 14.33
N HIS A 153 30.47 1.88 15.35
CA HIS A 153 31.60 2.77 15.71
C HIS A 153 32.47 2.12 16.79
N PHE A 154 33.79 2.23 16.64
CA PHE A 154 34.74 1.89 17.71
C PHE A 154 34.80 3.05 18.75
N PRO A 155 34.72 2.80 20.07
CA PRO A 155 34.63 1.53 20.78
C PRO A 155 33.21 1.30 21.32
N THR A 156 32.35 0.64 20.53
CA THR A 156 31.02 0.09 20.92
C THR A 156 29.82 1.06 20.94
N LEU A 157 29.65 1.89 19.90
CA LEU A 157 28.39 2.61 19.70
C LEU A 157 27.73 2.17 18.37
N SER A 158 26.63 1.42 18.46
CA SER A 158 25.78 1.05 17.31
C SER A 158 24.75 2.15 17.07
N HIS A 159 24.63 2.61 15.83
CA HIS A 159 23.46 3.38 15.39
C HIS A 159 22.66 2.51 14.46
N ASP A 160 21.37 2.42 14.76
CA ASP A 160 20.42 1.61 14.02
C ASP A 160 19.49 2.58 13.30
N ALA A 161 19.56 2.58 11.96
CA ALA A 161 18.67 3.38 11.13
C ALA A 161 17.58 2.47 10.54
N PRO A 162 16.29 2.71 10.82
CA PRO A 162 15.20 1.89 10.30
C PRO A 162 14.90 2.26 8.85
N ILE A 163 15.38 1.47 7.90
CA ILE A 163 15.03 1.59 6.49
C ILE A 163 13.60 1.09 6.30
N ILE A 164 12.71 1.97 5.85
CA ILE A 164 11.30 1.63 5.63
C ILE A 164 10.98 1.81 4.14
N CYS A 165 10.73 0.72 3.42
CA CYS A 165 10.16 0.76 2.08
C CYS A 165 8.64 0.72 2.16
N THR A 166 7.97 1.78 1.71
CA THR A 166 6.49 1.82 1.66
C THR A 166 6.01 1.68 0.22
N TYR A 167 5.14 0.70 -0.02
CA TYR A 167 4.51 0.50 -1.32
C TYR A 167 2.99 0.65 -1.25
N THR A 168 2.41 1.29 -2.28
CA THR A 168 0.96 1.46 -2.44
C THR A 168 0.31 0.13 -2.79
N LYS A 169 -0.71 -0.26 -2.01
CA LYS A 169 -1.44 -1.51 -2.22
C LYS A 169 -2.44 -1.41 -3.37
N SER A 170 -2.96 -0.21 -3.67
CA SER A 170 -4.02 0.01 -4.66
C SER A 170 -3.58 0.96 -5.75
N MET A 171 -3.76 0.58 -7.02
CA MET A 171 -3.48 1.41 -8.19
C MET A 171 -4.70 1.50 -9.09
N LEU A 172 -4.97 2.70 -9.60
CA LEU A 172 -5.98 2.93 -10.61
C LEU A 172 -5.31 2.91 -11.98
N ILE A 173 -5.83 2.11 -12.90
CA ILE A 173 -5.26 1.97 -14.23
C ILE A 173 -6.34 2.23 -15.27
N SER A 174 -5.97 2.97 -16.30
CA SER A 174 -6.82 3.33 -17.44
C SER A 174 -6.12 2.94 -18.72
N THR A 175 -6.87 2.60 -19.76
CA THR A 175 -6.32 2.17 -21.06
C THR A 175 -5.47 3.23 -21.76
N ASP A 176 -5.64 4.51 -21.43
CA ASP A 176 -4.87 5.63 -22.01
C ASP A 176 -3.86 6.28 -21.07
N PHE A 177 -3.92 5.95 -19.79
CA PHE A 177 -3.01 6.47 -18.77
C PHE A 177 -2.25 5.30 -18.19
N GLY A 178 -1.00 5.14 -18.62
CA GLY A 178 -0.06 4.25 -17.96
C GLY A 178 -0.04 4.52 -16.45
N SER A 179 0.14 3.44 -15.67
CA SER A 179 0.23 3.36 -14.20
C SER A 179 0.22 4.71 -13.47
N MET A 180 -0.94 5.15 -12.97
CA MET A 180 -1.00 6.29 -12.06
C MET A 180 -0.57 5.84 -10.66
N GLY A 181 0.72 5.95 -10.37
CA GLY A 181 1.25 5.88 -9.01
C GLY A 181 1.06 7.23 -8.31
N TYR A 182 0.48 7.22 -7.12
CA TYR A 182 0.48 8.40 -6.25
C TYR A 182 1.82 8.46 -5.50
N ASP A 183 2.54 9.59 -5.62
CA ASP A 183 3.69 9.90 -4.77
C ASP A 183 3.22 10.14 -3.34
N ILE A 184 3.73 9.34 -2.40
CA ILE A 184 3.61 9.62 -0.98
C ILE A 184 4.88 10.36 -0.58
N ILE A 185 4.71 11.46 0.14
CA ILE A 185 5.79 12.34 0.61
C ILE A 185 6.87 11.50 1.34
N ASN A 186 8.10 11.54 0.82
CA ASN A 186 9.27 10.85 1.34
C ASN A 186 9.82 11.52 2.61
N ASP A 187 10.18 10.72 3.61
CA ASP A 187 11.19 11.05 4.62
C ASP A 187 12.52 10.33 4.28
N PHE A 188 13.68 10.88 4.63
CA PHE A 188 14.99 10.46 4.08
C PHE A 188 15.48 9.07 4.53
N ILE A 189 14.88 8.52 5.60
CA ILE A 189 15.11 7.15 6.11
C ILE A 189 14.01 6.19 5.60
N THR A 190 12.98 6.72 4.94
CA THR A 190 11.90 5.95 4.30
C THR A 190 12.07 6.00 2.78
N GLY A 191 12.42 4.88 2.16
CA GLY A 191 12.33 4.78 0.71
C GLY A 191 10.87 4.58 0.28
N SER A 192 10.47 5.19 -0.83
CA SER A 192 9.25 4.80 -1.54
C SER A 192 9.63 3.96 -2.75
N GLY A 193 8.84 2.92 -3.01
CA GLY A 193 9.00 2.05 -4.17
C GLY A 193 7.75 2.08 -5.02
N LEU A 194 7.93 2.14 -6.34
CA LEU A 194 6.82 2.09 -7.29
C LEU A 194 6.71 0.68 -7.87
N PHE A 195 5.51 0.13 -7.88
CA PHE A 195 5.21 -1.06 -8.66
C PHE A 195 4.97 -0.69 -10.12
N GLN A 196 5.73 -1.29 -11.03
CA GLN A 196 5.52 -1.09 -12.47
C GLN A 196 4.46 -2.08 -12.97
N VAL A 197 3.22 -1.61 -13.04
CA VAL A 197 2.08 -2.39 -13.56
C VAL A 197 1.79 -2.00 -15.00
N THR A 198 1.61 -3.00 -15.85
CA THR A 198 1.28 -2.82 -17.27
C THR A 198 -0.16 -3.27 -17.51
N VAL A 199 -0.91 -2.50 -18.29
CA VAL A 199 -2.26 -2.89 -18.72
C VAL A 199 -2.33 -2.96 -20.22
N GLN A 200 -2.90 -4.07 -20.70
CA GLN A 200 -3.05 -4.37 -22.11
C GLN A 200 -4.48 -4.84 -22.37
N LEU A 201 -5.04 -4.40 -23.49
CA LEU A 201 -6.28 -4.95 -24.01
C LEU A 201 -5.93 -5.99 -25.07
N THR A 202 -6.51 -7.18 -24.94
CA THR A 202 -6.31 -8.27 -25.89
C THR A 202 -7.65 -8.82 -26.35
N ASN A 203 -7.71 -9.33 -27.58
CA ASN A 203 -8.79 -10.20 -28.04
C ASN A 203 -8.26 -11.65 -27.97
N GLY A 204 -8.33 -12.23 -26.77
CA GLY A 204 -7.74 -13.54 -26.49
C GLY A 204 -6.22 -13.51 -26.34
N ILE A 205 -5.47 -13.58 -27.44
CA ILE A 205 -3.99 -13.61 -27.45
C ILE A 205 -3.40 -12.39 -28.19
N MET A 206 -4.17 -11.74 -29.07
CA MET A 206 -3.69 -10.61 -29.85
C MET A 206 -3.89 -9.30 -29.10
N LEU A 207 -2.85 -8.47 -29.05
CA LEU A 207 -2.92 -7.11 -28.53
C LEU A 207 -3.79 -6.24 -29.42
N LEU A 208 -4.75 -5.55 -28.79
CA LEU A 208 -5.61 -4.62 -29.49
C LEU A 208 -4.90 -3.26 -29.68
N PRO A 209 -4.95 -2.68 -30.88
CA PRO A 209 -4.38 -1.37 -31.14
C PRO A 209 -5.14 -0.27 -30.41
N LYS A 210 -4.50 0.89 -30.23
CA LYS A 210 -5.15 2.08 -29.68
C LYS A 210 -6.28 2.53 -30.63
N ASN A 211 -7.46 2.83 -30.07
CA ASN A 211 -8.68 3.17 -30.81
C ASN A 211 -9.23 2.02 -31.68
N HIS A 212 -9.25 0.81 -31.14
CA HIS A 212 -9.89 -0.33 -31.78
C HIS A 212 -11.42 -0.21 -31.71
N SER A 213 -12.09 -0.47 -32.83
CA SER A 213 -13.56 -0.58 -32.91
C SER A 213 -13.95 -2.04 -32.66
N LEU A 214 -14.99 -2.25 -31.87
CA LEU A 214 -15.49 -3.56 -31.51
C LEU A 214 -16.98 -3.67 -31.82
N SER A 215 -17.44 -4.86 -32.20
CA SER A 215 -18.86 -5.17 -32.25
C SER A 215 -19.43 -5.49 -30.86
N SER A 216 -20.75 -5.60 -30.75
CA SER A 216 -21.43 -5.85 -29.46
C SER A 216 -21.15 -7.25 -28.91
N ASP A 217 -20.93 -8.24 -29.78
CA ASP A 217 -20.62 -9.63 -29.47
C ASP A 217 -19.12 -9.90 -29.25
N GLU A 218 -18.25 -8.98 -29.67
CA GLU A 218 -16.82 -9.09 -29.46
C GLU A 218 -16.43 -8.92 -27.99
N THR A 219 -15.48 -9.75 -27.55
CA THR A 219 -15.00 -9.76 -26.16
C THR A 219 -13.63 -9.11 -26.08
N VAL A 220 -13.44 -8.26 -25.08
CA VAL A 220 -12.13 -7.67 -24.75
C VAL A 220 -11.62 -8.29 -23.46
N VAL A 221 -10.35 -8.65 -23.44
CA VAL A 221 -9.65 -9.11 -22.24
C VAL A 221 -8.77 -7.97 -21.71
N VAL A 222 -9.06 -7.53 -20.49
CA VAL A 222 -8.21 -6.63 -19.71
C VAL A 222 -7.16 -7.49 -19.02
N GLU A 223 -5.92 -7.37 -19.47
CA GLU A 223 -4.76 -8.03 -18.88
C GLU A 223 -3.95 -7.02 -18.06
N VAL A 224 -3.71 -7.36 -16.80
CA VAL A 224 -2.90 -6.56 -15.86
C VAL A 224 -1.72 -7.40 -15.43
N SER A 225 -0.50 -6.93 -15.71
CA SER A 225 0.74 -7.63 -15.36
C SER A 225 1.66 -6.77 -14.50
N LEU A 226 2.24 -7.37 -13.47
CA LEU A 226 3.28 -6.79 -12.63
C LEU A 226 4.65 -7.29 -13.09
N ASN A 227 5.57 -6.36 -13.39
CA ASN A 227 6.94 -6.71 -13.70
C ASN A 227 7.71 -7.05 -12.42
N THR A 228 7.70 -8.33 -12.04
CA THR A 228 8.36 -8.85 -10.83
C THR A 228 8.97 -10.22 -11.08
N SER A 229 10.08 -10.51 -10.39
CA SER A 229 10.69 -11.84 -10.32
C SER A 229 10.22 -12.65 -9.11
N SER A 230 9.38 -12.08 -8.25
CA SER A 230 8.90 -12.73 -7.01
C SER A 230 7.62 -13.52 -7.27
N GLU A 231 7.64 -14.82 -6.98
CA GLU A 231 6.46 -15.71 -7.14
C GLU A 231 5.36 -15.44 -6.10
N GLN A 232 5.73 -14.91 -4.95
CA GLN A 232 4.83 -14.54 -3.86
C GLN A 232 4.01 -13.28 -4.17
N MET A 233 4.42 -12.48 -5.17
CA MET A 233 3.71 -11.26 -5.56
C MET A 233 2.65 -11.56 -6.59
N LYS A 234 1.40 -11.33 -6.21
CA LYS A 234 0.22 -11.55 -7.04
C LYS A 234 -0.47 -10.24 -7.33
N VAL A 235 -1.02 -10.10 -8.53
CA VAL A 235 -1.89 -8.97 -8.86
C VAL A 235 -3.34 -9.41 -8.68
N VAL A 236 -4.18 -8.53 -8.15
CA VAL A 236 -5.61 -8.75 -7.96
C VAL A 236 -6.39 -7.60 -8.59
N ILE A 237 -7.24 -7.87 -9.56
CA ILE A 237 -8.20 -6.91 -10.10
C ILE A 237 -9.41 -6.86 -9.15
N ASN A 238 -9.66 -5.70 -8.54
CA ASN A 238 -10.70 -5.54 -7.53
C ASN A 238 -11.98 -4.91 -8.06
N LYS A 239 -11.88 -3.84 -8.83
CA LYS A 239 -13.04 -3.14 -9.40
C LYS A 239 -12.73 -2.71 -10.82
N CYS A 240 -13.63 -2.89 -11.77
CA CYS A 240 -13.49 -2.34 -13.12
C CYS A 240 -14.78 -1.69 -13.59
N TRP A 241 -14.63 -0.59 -14.33
CA TRP A 241 -15.73 0.21 -14.85
C TRP A 241 -15.37 0.87 -16.17
N ALA A 242 -16.40 1.28 -16.91
CA ALA A 242 -16.27 2.09 -18.11
C ALA A 242 -16.78 3.52 -17.89
N THR A 243 -16.18 4.47 -18.59
CA THR A 243 -16.65 5.87 -18.68
C THR A 243 -16.68 6.33 -20.14
N PRO A 244 -17.52 7.32 -20.50
CA PRO A 244 -17.56 7.90 -21.85
C PRO A 244 -16.37 8.83 -22.14
N THR A 245 -15.59 9.19 -21.12
CA THR A 245 -14.39 10.03 -21.22
C THR A 245 -13.17 9.32 -20.62
N PRO A 246 -11.94 9.74 -20.93
CA PRO A 246 -10.73 9.16 -20.32
C PRO A 246 -10.62 9.37 -18.80
N THR A 247 -11.50 10.18 -18.21
CA THR A 247 -11.44 10.57 -16.80
C THR A 247 -12.07 9.48 -15.93
N PRO A 248 -11.28 8.76 -15.12
CA PRO A 248 -11.76 7.58 -14.38
C PRO A 248 -12.77 7.91 -13.27
N THR A 249 -12.78 9.16 -12.79
CA THR A 249 -13.64 9.61 -11.69
C THR A 249 -14.97 10.20 -12.16
N GLN A 250 -15.12 10.46 -13.46
CA GLN A 250 -16.30 11.09 -14.04
C GLN A 250 -17.50 10.13 -14.06
N ASN A 251 -18.71 10.66 -13.86
CA ASN A 251 -19.96 9.92 -14.01
C ASN A 251 -20.55 10.18 -15.42
N PRO A 252 -21.31 9.24 -16.00
CA PRO A 252 -21.67 7.92 -15.47
C PRO A 252 -20.51 6.92 -15.48
N LYS A 253 -20.56 5.94 -14.57
CA LYS A 253 -19.60 4.83 -14.47
C LYS A 253 -20.31 3.50 -14.58
N ASP A 254 -20.07 2.78 -15.65
CA ASP A 254 -20.66 1.46 -15.86
C ASP A 254 -19.73 0.41 -15.25
N THR A 255 -20.01 0.04 -14.00
CA THR A 255 -19.20 -0.93 -13.25
C THR A 255 -19.60 -2.34 -13.67
N PHE A 256 -18.63 -3.12 -14.17
CA PHE A 256 -18.86 -4.49 -14.64
C PHE A 256 -18.19 -5.55 -13.76
N LEU A 257 -17.26 -5.13 -12.91
CA LEU A 257 -16.61 -5.98 -11.90
C LEU A 257 -16.43 -5.19 -10.60
N GLU A 258 -16.76 -5.80 -9.46
CA GLU A 258 -16.61 -5.20 -8.13
C GLU A 258 -16.27 -6.27 -7.09
N ASN A 259 -15.38 -5.94 -6.15
CA ASN A 259 -14.84 -6.89 -5.17
C ASN A 259 -14.33 -8.19 -5.81
N SER A 260 -13.66 -8.05 -6.96
CA SER A 260 -13.13 -9.16 -7.78
C SER A 260 -14.18 -10.12 -8.34
N CYS A 261 -15.46 -9.74 -8.32
CA CYS A 261 -16.58 -10.54 -8.83
C CYS A 261 -17.25 -9.84 -10.02
N SER A 262 -17.69 -10.62 -11.02
CA SER A 262 -18.49 -10.09 -12.12
C SER A 262 -19.86 -9.65 -11.63
N LEU A 263 -20.37 -8.54 -12.20
CA LEU A 263 -21.70 -8.00 -11.88
C LEU A 263 -22.76 -8.33 -12.94
N ASN A 264 -22.35 -8.98 -14.04
CA ASN A 264 -23.18 -9.28 -15.20
C ASN A 264 -22.69 -10.58 -15.87
N PRO A 265 -23.54 -11.23 -16.70
CA PRO A 265 -23.18 -12.47 -17.41
C PRO A 265 -22.16 -12.26 -18.54
N TYR A 266 -21.94 -11.02 -18.97
CA TYR A 266 -21.04 -10.66 -20.07
C TYR A 266 -19.59 -10.44 -19.61
N THR A 267 -19.31 -10.60 -18.31
CA THR A 267 -18.00 -10.41 -17.69
C THR A 267 -17.55 -11.72 -17.05
N ASN A 268 -16.36 -12.20 -17.41
CA ASN A 268 -15.75 -13.40 -16.82
C ASN A 268 -14.37 -13.11 -16.25
N VAL A 269 -14.13 -13.60 -15.04
CA VAL A 269 -12.82 -13.52 -14.38
C VAL A 269 -12.02 -14.76 -14.80
N LEU A 270 -10.99 -14.58 -15.64
CA LEU A 270 -10.22 -15.69 -16.20
C LEU A 270 -9.12 -16.15 -15.24
N MET A 271 -8.37 -15.19 -14.69
CA MET A 271 -7.36 -15.44 -13.66
C MET A 271 -7.23 -14.19 -12.79
N ASN A 272 -7.23 -14.35 -11.47
CA ASN A 272 -7.15 -13.22 -10.55
C ASN A 272 -6.52 -13.64 -9.24
N GLY A 273 -5.41 -13.00 -8.84
CA GLY A 273 -4.71 -13.31 -7.58
C GLY A 273 -3.85 -14.59 -7.57
N ASN A 274 -3.78 -15.35 -8.66
CA ASN A 274 -2.97 -16.59 -8.73
C ASN A 274 -1.52 -16.35 -9.21
N SER A 275 -1.28 -15.27 -9.96
CA SER A 275 0.04 -14.94 -10.50
C SER A 275 0.32 -13.43 -10.46
N SER A 276 1.51 -13.03 -10.91
CA SER A 276 1.83 -11.62 -11.19
C SER A 276 1.01 -11.03 -12.35
N THR A 277 0.22 -11.85 -13.05
CA THR A 277 -0.71 -11.47 -14.12
C THR A 277 -2.15 -11.84 -13.75
N SER A 278 -3.07 -10.92 -14.01
CA SER A 278 -4.52 -11.10 -13.85
C SER A 278 -5.27 -10.71 -15.13
N ARG A 279 -6.34 -11.43 -15.46
CA ARG A 279 -7.09 -11.28 -16.71
C ARG A 279 -8.59 -11.36 -16.46
N VAL A 280 -9.32 -10.38 -16.97
CA VAL A 280 -10.80 -10.30 -16.94
C VAL A 280 -11.29 -10.05 -18.36
N SER A 281 -12.25 -10.84 -18.83
CA SER A 281 -12.88 -10.65 -20.13
C SER A 281 -14.25 -9.99 -19.99
N VAL A 282 -14.60 -9.08 -20.91
CA VAL A 282 -15.89 -8.40 -20.93
C VAL A 282 -16.38 -8.14 -22.36
N GLN A 283 -17.65 -8.43 -22.64
CA GLN A 283 -18.36 -7.94 -23.83
C GLN A 283 -18.97 -6.57 -23.49
N ILE A 284 -18.16 -5.52 -23.61
CA ILE A 284 -18.47 -4.21 -23.02
C ILE A 284 -19.64 -3.50 -23.71
N PHE A 285 -19.77 -3.63 -25.04
CA PHE A 285 -20.88 -3.08 -25.81
C PHE A 285 -22.18 -3.90 -25.72
N SER A 286 -22.17 -5.01 -24.96
CA SER A 286 -23.40 -5.69 -24.52
C SER A 286 -23.96 -5.12 -23.21
N ILE A 287 -23.19 -4.27 -22.50
CA ILE A 287 -23.60 -3.69 -21.21
C ILE A 287 -23.67 -2.16 -21.22
N VAL A 288 -23.00 -1.48 -22.16
CA VAL A 288 -23.07 -0.02 -22.36
C VAL A 288 -23.70 0.33 -23.69
N ASN A 289 -24.45 1.43 -23.72
CA ASN A 289 -25.03 1.99 -24.94
C ASN A 289 -24.32 3.31 -25.29
N LEU A 290 -23.05 3.20 -25.65
CA LEU A 290 -22.16 4.32 -25.98
C LEU A 290 -21.32 3.96 -27.20
N ASP A 291 -20.94 4.96 -28.01
CA ASP A 291 -20.10 4.75 -29.20
C ASP A 291 -18.60 4.66 -28.84
N VAL A 292 -18.20 5.31 -27.75
CA VAL A 292 -16.80 5.36 -27.28
C VAL A 292 -16.79 5.20 -25.78
N ILE A 293 -15.86 4.38 -25.30
CA ILE A 293 -15.69 4.06 -23.90
C ILE A 293 -14.22 4.00 -23.52
N TYR A 294 -13.96 4.18 -22.24
CA TYR A 294 -12.64 4.06 -21.63
C TYR A 294 -12.74 3.08 -20.46
N LEU A 295 -11.85 2.10 -20.43
CA LEU A 295 -11.85 1.06 -19.39
C LEU A 295 -10.91 1.45 -18.27
N HIS A 296 -11.39 1.26 -17.05
CA HIS A 296 -10.68 1.57 -15.83
C HIS A 296 -10.75 0.39 -14.87
N CYS A 297 -9.65 0.10 -14.20
CA CYS A 297 -9.62 -0.89 -13.13
C CYS A 297 -8.85 -0.37 -11.91
N LEU A 298 -9.38 -0.68 -10.74
CA LEU A 298 -8.70 -0.62 -9.46
C LEU A 298 -8.07 -1.99 -9.20
N VAL A 299 -6.74 -2.01 -9.09
CA VAL A 299 -5.97 -3.24 -8.86
C VAL A 299 -5.27 -3.18 -7.52
N HIS A 300 -5.04 -4.34 -6.93
CA HIS A 300 -4.28 -4.52 -5.73
C HIS A 300 -3.08 -5.43 -5.95
N ILE A 301 -1.99 -5.13 -5.26
CA ILE A 301 -0.85 -6.03 -5.17
C ILE A 301 -0.96 -6.78 -3.86
N CYS A 302 -1.02 -8.09 -3.98
CA CYS A 302 -1.11 -9.02 -2.89
C CYS A 302 0.21 -9.78 -2.76
N VAL A 303 0.58 -10.05 -1.51
CA VAL A 303 1.77 -10.78 -1.13
C VAL A 303 1.28 -12.03 -0.43
N GLU A 304 1.59 -13.18 -1.01
CA GLU A 304 1.21 -14.48 -0.47
C GLU A 304 2.31 -14.97 0.50
N THR A 305 2.01 -14.99 1.79
CA THR A 305 2.92 -15.43 2.86
C THR A 305 2.24 -16.47 3.75
N GLY A 306 2.88 -17.63 3.95
CA GLY A 306 2.34 -18.70 4.79
C GLY A 306 1.03 -19.28 4.24
N SER A 307 -0.07 -19.13 4.99
CA SER A 307 -1.41 -19.64 4.64
C SER A 307 -2.34 -18.61 3.99
N ASP A 308 -1.94 -17.34 3.94
CA ASP A 308 -2.77 -16.29 3.35
C ASP A 308 -2.79 -16.45 1.84
N THR A 309 -3.98 -16.45 1.22
CA THR A 309 -4.12 -16.54 -0.24
C THR A 309 -4.51 -15.20 -0.86
N CYS A 310 -3.95 -14.93 -2.03
CA CYS A 310 -4.29 -13.77 -2.84
C CYS A 310 -5.52 -14.00 -3.74
N VAL A 311 -5.97 -15.25 -3.88
CA VAL A 311 -7.12 -15.60 -4.71
C VAL A 311 -8.40 -15.10 -4.03
N PRO A 312 -9.19 -14.21 -4.65
CA PRO A 312 -10.41 -13.70 -4.06
C PRO A 312 -11.44 -14.81 -3.85
N HIS A 313 -12.04 -14.87 -2.65
CA HIS A 313 -13.17 -15.76 -2.41
C HIS A 313 -14.43 -15.22 -3.12
N VAL A 314 -14.81 -15.88 -4.21
CA VAL A 314 -16.08 -15.60 -4.90
C VAL A 314 -17.22 -16.19 -4.06
N ARG A 315 -17.90 -15.36 -3.26
CA ARG A 315 -19.20 -15.76 -2.70
C ARG A 315 -20.26 -15.59 -3.78
N LEU A 316 -20.69 -16.69 -4.37
CA LEU A 316 -21.89 -16.73 -5.21
C LEU A 316 -23.10 -16.31 -4.35
N SER A 317 -23.50 -15.05 -4.44
CA SER A 317 -24.78 -14.60 -3.93
C SER A 317 -25.84 -15.04 -4.94
N ILE A 318 -26.41 -16.23 -4.74
CA ILE A 318 -27.64 -16.63 -5.45
C ILE A 318 -28.76 -15.74 -4.91
N ARG A 319 -28.91 -14.53 -5.45
CA ARG A 319 -30.12 -13.74 -5.27
C ARG A 319 -31.09 -14.08 -6.40
N GLY A 320 -32.07 -14.93 -6.07
CA GLY A 320 -33.35 -14.98 -6.75
C GLY A 320 -33.54 -16.11 -7.75
N LEU A 321 -34.03 -17.26 -7.27
CA LEU A 321 -35.02 -18.10 -7.93
C LEU A 321 -35.79 -18.83 -6.83
N ALA A 322 -36.72 -18.12 -6.19
CA ALA A 322 -37.80 -18.80 -5.47
C ALA A 322 -38.68 -19.45 -6.53
N VAL A 323 -38.51 -20.75 -6.73
CA VAL A 323 -39.43 -21.55 -7.55
C VAL A 323 -40.73 -21.67 -6.77
N GLN A 324 -41.74 -20.94 -7.21
CA GLN A 324 -43.12 -21.15 -6.81
C GLN A 324 -43.58 -22.50 -7.39
N SER A 325 -43.93 -23.44 -6.52
CA SER A 325 -44.59 -24.70 -6.90
C SER A 325 -46.03 -24.40 -7.32
N PRO A 326 -46.50 -24.85 -8.51
CA PRO A 326 -47.91 -24.80 -8.89
C PRO A 326 -48.71 -25.95 -8.23
N PRO A 327 -50.06 -25.91 -8.29
CA PRO A 327 -50.96 -26.16 -7.14
C PRO A 327 -51.20 -27.63 -6.78
#